data_AF-A0A3D4B0Q6-F1
#
_entry.id   AF-A0A3D4B0Q6-F1
#
_cell.length_a   1.000
_cell.length_b   1.000
_cell.length_c   1.000
_cell.angle_alpha   90.00
_cell.angle_beta   90.00
_cell.angle_gamma   90.00
#
_symmetry.space_group_name_H-M   'P 1'
#
loop_
_entity.id
_entity.type
_entity.pdbx_description
1 polymer ?
#
loop_
_entity_poly.entity_id
_entity_poly.type
_entity_poly.pdbx_seq_one_letter_code
_entity_poly.pdbx_strand_id
1 'polypeptide(L)'
;TKCGHGPEWKLPEQNFAAGVQKELATSLDTLKTDVIDLYILHRDNQEMPVGTILEALQPAIESGQVLALGASNWEYRRVVEANEYAEQHGLTGFAVVSNTLSLAQPAAAFYTGLVHADPIGERWHQETGIPLLPW
;
A
#
# COMPACT_ATOMS: atom_id res chain seq x y z
N THR A 1 -4.16 0.41 9.99
CA THR A 1 -5.36 0.93 9.30
C THR A 1 -5.05 1.12 7.81
N LYS A 2 -6.00 1.55 6.97
CA LYS A 2 -5.79 1.76 5.53
C LYS A 2 -6.17 3.17 5.08
N CYS A 3 -5.60 3.63 3.96
CA CYS A 3 -5.93 4.91 3.32
C CYS A 3 -5.86 4.85 1.79
N GLY A 4 -6.11 5.98 1.13
CA GLY A 4 -5.99 6.10 -0.32
C GLY A 4 -7.28 5.65 -1.03
N HIS A 5 -8.44 5.99 -0.48
CA HIS A 5 -9.70 5.73 -1.15
C HIS A 5 -10.00 6.86 -2.14
N GLY A 6 -9.81 6.59 -3.44
CA GLY A 6 -10.22 7.49 -4.51
C GLY A 6 -11.46 7.00 -5.27
N PRO A 7 -11.95 7.80 -6.22
CA PRO A 7 -12.96 7.36 -7.17
C PRO A 7 -12.47 6.15 -7.98
N GLU A 8 -13.41 5.36 -8.52
CA GLU A 8 -13.11 4.24 -9.43
C GLU A 8 -12.14 3.18 -8.87
N TRP A 9 -12.02 3.07 -7.54
CA TRP A 9 -11.16 2.10 -6.86
C TRP A 9 -9.65 2.27 -7.11
N LYS A 10 -9.20 3.48 -7.49
CA LYS A 10 -7.77 3.83 -7.59
C LYS A 10 -7.39 4.96 -6.64
N LEU A 11 -6.09 5.16 -6.42
CA LEU A 11 -5.60 6.33 -5.67
C LEU A 11 -5.96 7.63 -6.43
N PRO A 12 -6.45 8.68 -5.74
CA PRO A 12 -6.73 9.95 -6.38
C PRO A 12 -5.42 10.65 -6.75
N GLU A 13 -5.28 11.09 -8.00
CA GLU A 13 -4.08 11.85 -8.43
C GLU A 13 -4.01 13.23 -7.78
N GLN A 14 -5.16 13.91 -7.73
CA GLN A 14 -5.24 15.26 -7.20
C GLN A 14 -5.33 15.23 -5.67
N ASN A 15 -4.56 16.10 -5.03
CA ASN A 15 -4.52 16.25 -3.58
C ASN A 15 -4.17 14.97 -2.81
N PHE A 16 -3.48 14.01 -3.45
CA PHE A 16 -3.16 12.73 -2.83
C PHE A 16 -2.47 12.87 -1.48
N ALA A 17 -1.37 13.64 -1.42
CA ALA A 17 -0.61 13.86 -0.19
C ALA A 17 -1.46 14.48 0.93
N ALA A 18 -2.27 15.50 0.62
CA ALA A 18 -3.19 16.09 1.58
C ALA A 18 -4.27 15.10 2.04
N GLY A 19 -4.75 14.25 1.13
CA GLY A 19 -5.69 13.16 1.42
C GLY A 19 -5.11 12.15 2.40
N VAL A 20 -3.86 11.70 2.19
CA VAL A 20 -3.16 10.78 3.09
C VAL A 20 -3.10 11.34 4.51
N GLN A 21 -2.73 12.61 4.66
CA GLN A 21 -2.62 13.26 5.98
C GLN A 21 -3.99 13.41 6.66
N LYS A 22 -5.03 13.76 5.89
CA LYS A 22 -6.39 13.87 6.40
C LYS A 22 -6.95 12.51 6.86
N GLU A 23 -6.76 11.46 6.07
CA GLU A 23 -7.20 10.11 6.39
C GLU A 23 -6.42 9.51 7.58
N LEU A 24 -5.13 9.84 7.70
CA LEU A 24 -4.31 9.45 8.85
C LEU A 24 -4.81 10.12 10.13
N ALA A 25 -5.00 11.44 10.12
CA ALA A 25 -5.53 12.19 11.25
C ALA A 25 -6.91 11.66 11.69
N THR A 26 -7.77 11.35 10.72
CA THR A 26 -9.09 10.73 10.98
C THR A 26 -8.93 9.36 11.65
N SER A 27 -7.99 8.54 11.18
CA SER A 27 -7.74 7.21 11.74
C SER A 27 -7.20 7.28 13.17
N LEU A 28 -6.22 8.15 13.43
CA LEU A 28 -5.64 8.35 14.76
C LEU A 28 -6.70 8.81 15.76
N ASP A 29 -7.52 9.81 15.40
CA ASP A 29 -8.61 10.26 16.27
C ASP A 29 -9.66 9.16 16.51
N THR A 30 -10.04 8.43 15.46
CA THR A 30 -11.06 7.36 15.58
C THR A 30 -10.57 6.23 16.48
N LEU A 31 -9.31 5.82 16.31
CA LEU A 31 -8.70 4.72 17.05
C LEU A 31 -8.20 5.14 18.44
N LYS A 32 -8.20 6.44 18.76
CA LYS A 32 -7.73 7.00 20.04
C LYS A 32 -6.29 6.57 20.35
N THR A 33 -5.43 6.67 19.34
CA THR A 33 -3.99 6.39 19.41
C THR A 33 -3.22 7.47 18.67
N ASP A 34 -1.98 7.71 19.10
CA ASP A 34 -1.07 8.65 18.44
C ASP A 34 -0.19 7.97 17.37
N VAL A 35 -0.22 6.63 17.30
CA VAL A 35 0.61 5.82 16.41
C VAL A 35 -0.20 4.72 15.71
N ILE A 36 0.15 4.48 14.45
CA ILE A 36 -0.30 3.36 13.63
C ILE A 36 0.92 2.47 13.32
N ASP A 37 0.93 1.23 13.80
CA ASP A 37 2.05 0.31 13.53
C ASP A 37 2.20 0.01 12.03
N LEU A 38 1.08 -0.20 11.34
CA LEU A 38 1.03 -0.52 9.92
C LEU A 38 -0.07 0.28 9.22
N TYR A 39 0.35 1.16 8.31
CA TYR A 39 -0.52 1.97 7.47
C TYR A 39 -0.45 1.51 6.02
N ILE A 40 -1.59 1.03 5.50
CA ILE A 40 -1.64 0.33 4.22
C ILE A 40 -2.33 1.22 3.18
N LEU A 41 -1.67 1.46 2.04
CA LEU A 41 -2.35 2.02 0.86
C LEU A 41 -3.32 0.97 0.33
N HIS A 42 -4.60 1.32 0.33
CA HIS A 42 -5.66 0.35 0.10
C HIS A 42 -5.78 -0.05 -1.37
N ARG A 43 -5.30 0.78 -2.29
CA ARG A 43 -5.36 0.63 -3.74
C ARG A 43 -4.07 1.15 -4.37
N ASP A 44 -3.84 0.79 -5.62
CA ASP A 44 -2.81 1.38 -6.48
C ASP A 44 -3.45 2.40 -7.45
N ASN A 45 -2.62 3.25 -8.04
CA ASN A 45 -2.92 3.93 -9.30
C ASN A 45 -1.69 3.79 -10.21
N GLN A 46 -1.78 2.91 -11.19
CA GLN A 46 -0.70 2.62 -12.13
C GLN A 46 -0.37 3.78 -13.08
N GLU A 47 -1.22 4.81 -13.14
CA GLU A 47 -1.00 6.01 -13.94
C GLU A 47 -0.11 7.04 -13.20
N MET A 48 0.04 6.91 -11.89
CA MET A 48 0.90 7.78 -11.07
C MET A 48 2.30 7.18 -10.95
N PRO A 49 3.40 7.94 -10.98
CA PRO A 49 4.72 7.41 -10.65
C PRO A 49 4.78 6.88 -9.20
N VAL A 50 5.42 5.73 -8.94
CA VAL A 50 5.56 5.19 -7.58
C VAL A 50 6.25 6.15 -6.62
N GLY A 51 7.20 6.95 -7.13
CA GLY A 51 7.89 7.96 -6.35
C GLY A 51 6.95 9.02 -5.79
N THR A 52 6.07 9.56 -6.63
CA THR A 52 5.02 10.51 -6.22
C THR A 52 4.12 9.92 -5.12
N ILE A 53 3.78 8.64 -5.23
CA ILE A 53 2.96 7.95 -4.24
C ILE A 53 3.74 7.77 -2.92
N LEU A 54 4.97 7.28 -2.98
CA LEU A 54 5.78 6.99 -1.80
C LEU A 54 6.19 8.25 -1.04
N GLU A 55 6.62 9.29 -1.74
CA GLU A 55 6.98 10.59 -1.14
C GLU A 55 5.82 11.17 -0.32
N ALA A 56 4.58 11.02 -0.80
CA ALA A 56 3.39 11.49 -0.10
C ALA A 56 3.13 10.77 1.24
N LEU A 57 3.69 9.57 1.44
CA LEU A 57 3.57 8.80 2.69
C LEU A 57 4.66 9.14 3.71
N GLN A 58 5.81 9.65 3.26
CA GLN A 58 6.98 9.82 4.13
C GLN A 58 6.75 10.74 5.32
N PRO A 59 6.02 11.88 5.22
CA PRO A 59 5.78 12.73 6.38
C PRO A 59 5.12 12.00 7.56
N ALA A 60 4.33 10.96 7.29
CA ALA A 60 3.70 10.15 8.34
C ALA A 60 4.70 9.20 9.05
N ILE A 61 5.72 8.73 8.32
CA ILE A 61 6.82 7.94 8.88
C ILE A 61 7.76 8.86 9.66
N GLU A 62 8.16 9.98 9.06
CA GLU A 62 9.09 10.95 9.65
C GLU A 62 8.54 11.57 10.95
N SER A 63 7.23 11.77 11.05
CA SER A 63 6.58 12.26 12.27
C SER A 63 6.44 11.20 13.37
N GLY A 64 6.70 9.93 13.07
CA GLY A 64 6.51 8.80 13.99
C GLY A 64 5.04 8.40 14.20
N GLN A 65 4.11 9.00 13.45
CA GLN A 65 2.68 8.64 13.50
C GLN A 65 2.39 7.30 12.84
N VAL A 66 3.27 6.85 11.94
CA VAL A 66 3.24 5.55 11.28
C VAL A 66 4.60 4.87 11.45
N LEU A 67 4.61 3.57 11.79
CA LEU A 67 5.86 2.82 11.96
C LEU A 67 6.26 2.02 10.72
N ALA A 68 5.30 1.53 9.94
CA ALA A 68 5.54 0.80 8.71
C ALA A 68 4.46 1.05 7.65
N LEU A 69 4.86 0.99 6.39
CA LEU A 69 3.97 1.10 5.23
C LEU A 69 3.62 -0.28 4.69
N GLY A 70 2.40 -0.42 4.19
CA GLY A 70 1.99 -1.59 3.42
C GLY A 70 1.25 -1.21 2.15
N ALA A 71 1.13 -2.18 1.24
CA ALA A 71 0.40 -2.05 -0.02
C ALA A 71 -0.72 -3.08 -0.08
N SER A 72 -1.91 -2.71 -0.54
CA SER A 72 -3.04 -3.63 -0.73
C SER A 72 -3.63 -3.42 -2.11
N ASN A 73 -3.84 -4.51 -2.83
CA ASN A 73 -4.22 -4.48 -4.24
C ASN A 73 -3.13 -3.89 -5.13
N TRP A 74 -1.88 -4.27 -4.87
CA TRP A 74 -0.72 -3.89 -5.67
C TRP A 74 -0.07 -5.13 -6.27
N GLU A 75 0.24 -5.05 -7.57
CA GLU A 75 1.02 -6.09 -8.25
C GLU A 75 2.44 -6.15 -7.66
N TYR A 76 3.03 -7.36 -7.55
CA TYR A 76 4.35 -7.51 -6.92
C TYR A 76 5.43 -6.66 -7.60
N ARG A 77 5.40 -6.56 -8.94
CA ARG A 77 6.35 -5.74 -9.72
C ARG A 77 6.26 -4.27 -9.36
N ARG A 78 5.05 -3.80 -9.03
CA ARG A 78 4.81 -2.43 -8.62
C ARG A 78 5.36 -2.15 -7.24
N VAL A 79 5.24 -3.13 -6.34
CA VAL A 79 5.87 -3.07 -5.01
C VAL A 79 7.39 -3.07 -5.13
N VAL A 80 7.96 -3.87 -6.05
CA VAL A 80 9.40 -3.85 -6.35
C VAL A 80 9.83 -2.46 -6.85
N GLU A 81 9.15 -1.91 -7.86
CA GLU A 81 9.45 -0.57 -8.39
C GLU A 81 9.41 0.50 -7.29
N ALA A 82 8.39 0.45 -6.43
CA ALA A 82 8.26 1.37 -5.30
C ALA A 82 9.42 1.20 -4.31
N ASN A 83 9.75 -0.02 -3.91
CA ASN A 83 10.82 -0.28 -2.94
C ASN A 83 12.21 0.04 -3.49
N GLU A 84 12.47 -0.20 -4.78
CA GLU A 84 13.70 0.23 -5.45
C GLU A 84 13.82 1.75 -5.48
N TYR A 85 12.72 2.45 -5.78
CA TYR A 85 12.68 3.92 -5.71
C TYR A 85 12.98 4.40 -4.29
N ALA A 86 12.35 3.79 -3.28
CA ALA A 86 12.56 4.16 -1.88
C ALA A 86 14.03 4.00 -1.48
N GLU A 87 14.66 2.88 -1.82
CA GLU A 87 16.08 2.63 -1.55
C GLU A 87 16.97 3.71 -2.20
N GLN A 88 16.73 4.04 -3.48
CA GLN A 88 17.52 5.02 -4.22
C GLN A 88 17.40 6.44 -3.66
N HIS A 89 16.29 6.77 -3.00
CA HIS A 89 16.00 8.10 -2.48
C HIS A 89 16.09 8.21 -0.95
N GLY A 90 16.48 7.13 -0.27
CA GLY A 90 16.57 7.09 1.20
C GLY A 90 15.22 7.19 1.90
N LEU A 91 14.14 6.73 1.25
CA LEU A 91 12.78 6.72 1.77
C LEU A 91 12.43 5.37 2.40
N THR A 92 11.35 5.34 3.18
CA THR A 92 10.77 4.09 3.67
C THR A 92 9.82 3.51 2.60
N GLY A 93 10.11 2.28 2.16
CA GLY A 93 9.26 1.51 1.24
C GLY A 93 8.17 0.68 1.94
N PHE A 94 7.49 -0.16 1.17
CA PHE A 94 6.47 -1.08 1.68
C PHE A 94 7.12 -2.29 2.36
N ALA A 95 6.70 -2.56 3.60
CA ALA A 95 7.14 -3.69 4.41
C ALA A 95 6.17 -4.89 4.36
N VAL A 96 4.94 -4.69 3.90
CA VAL A 96 3.86 -5.69 3.86
C VAL A 96 3.05 -5.54 2.58
N VAL A 97 2.55 -6.66 2.05
CA VAL A 97 1.48 -6.65 1.04
C VAL A 97 0.22 -7.30 1.60
N SER A 98 -0.95 -6.79 1.25
CA SER A 98 -2.25 -7.33 1.63
C SER A 98 -3.13 -7.51 0.39
N ASN A 99 -2.85 -8.58 -0.35
CA ASN A 99 -3.59 -9.03 -1.54
C ASN A 99 -4.39 -10.29 -1.22
N THR A 100 -5.37 -10.63 -2.05
CA THR A 100 -6.14 -11.88 -1.83
C THR A 100 -5.28 -13.10 -2.09
N LEU A 101 -5.45 -14.14 -1.28
CA LEU A 101 -4.93 -15.48 -1.52
C LEU A 101 -5.95 -16.48 -0.99
N SER A 102 -6.32 -17.45 -1.81
CA SER A 102 -7.32 -18.45 -1.47
C SER A 102 -7.06 -19.75 -2.20
N LEU A 103 -7.52 -20.86 -1.63
CA LEU A 103 -7.39 -22.18 -2.26
C LEU A 103 -8.12 -22.24 -3.61
N ALA A 104 -9.28 -21.59 -3.71
CA ALA A 104 -9.98 -21.41 -4.97
C ALA A 104 -9.53 -20.09 -5.61
N GLN A 105 -9.04 -20.15 -6.85
CA GLN A 105 -8.70 -18.94 -7.59
C GLN A 105 -9.97 -18.35 -8.23
N PRO A 106 -10.21 -17.04 -8.08
CA PRO A 106 -11.34 -16.42 -8.75
C PRO A 106 -11.14 -16.45 -10.26
N ALA A 107 -12.17 -16.85 -11.01
CA ALA A 107 -12.12 -16.86 -12.48
C ALA A 107 -11.99 -15.44 -13.08
N ALA A 108 -12.40 -14.41 -12.31
CA ALA A 108 -12.24 -13.01 -12.64
C ALA A 108 -12.23 -12.17 -11.34
N ALA A 109 -11.69 -10.96 -11.41
CA ALA A 109 -11.68 -10.03 -10.28
C ALA A 109 -13.12 -9.69 -9.81
N PHE A 110 -13.35 -9.72 -8.50
CA PHE A 110 -14.66 -9.39 -7.91
C PHE A 110 -14.99 -7.90 -7.98
N TYR A 111 -13.96 -7.06 -8.04
CA TYR A 111 -14.06 -5.62 -8.23
C TYR A 111 -12.81 -5.09 -8.93
N THR A 112 -12.92 -3.92 -9.55
CA THR A 112 -11.81 -3.29 -10.28
C THR A 112 -10.61 -3.07 -9.38
N GLY A 113 -9.43 -3.45 -9.89
CA GLY A 113 -8.17 -3.28 -9.19
C GLY A 113 -7.87 -4.36 -8.15
N LEU A 114 -8.72 -5.37 -7.95
CA LEU A 114 -8.39 -6.51 -7.09
C LEU A 114 -7.14 -7.23 -7.63
N VAL A 115 -6.15 -7.41 -6.76
CA VAL A 115 -4.97 -8.22 -7.04
C VAL A 115 -5.05 -9.52 -6.24
N HIS A 116 -4.95 -10.64 -6.95
CA HIS A 116 -4.83 -11.98 -6.37
C HIS A 116 -3.37 -12.40 -6.42
N ALA A 117 -2.86 -12.94 -5.31
CA ALA A 117 -1.52 -13.51 -5.28
C ALA A 117 -1.50 -14.77 -6.15
N ASP A 118 -1.00 -14.62 -7.36
CA ASP A 118 -0.77 -15.73 -8.27
C ASP A 118 0.52 -16.51 -7.88
N PRO A 119 0.80 -17.67 -8.50
CA PRO A 119 1.98 -18.46 -8.14
C PRO A 119 3.33 -17.72 -8.31
N ILE A 120 3.39 -16.67 -9.14
CA ILE A 120 4.59 -15.85 -9.31
C ILE A 120 4.73 -14.87 -8.15
N GLY A 121 3.63 -14.18 -7.79
CA GLY A 121 3.58 -13.29 -6.62
C GLY A 121 3.83 -14.05 -5.32
N GLU A 122 3.28 -15.25 -5.15
CA GLU A 122 3.57 -16.12 -4.01
C GLU A 122 5.06 -16.45 -3.90
N ARG A 123 5.71 -16.79 -5.01
CA ARG A 123 7.15 -17.06 -5.03
C ARG A 123 7.96 -15.81 -4.68
N TRP A 124 7.58 -14.65 -5.21
CA TRP A 124 8.22 -13.38 -4.87
C TRP A 124 8.16 -13.08 -3.37
N HIS A 125 7.03 -13.35 -2.71
CA HIS A 125 6.93 -13.25 -1.25
C HIS A 125 7.89 -14.20 -0.53
N GLN A 126 8.00 -15.45 -0.99
CA GLN A 126 8.91 -16.44 -0.40
C GLN A 126 10.38 -16.05 -0.58
N GLU A 127 10.76 -15.50 -1.74
CA GLU A 127 12.13 -15.11 -2.08
C GLU A 127 12.57 -13.82 -1.38
N THR A 128 11.68 -12.84 -1.28
CA THR A 128 12.00 -11.53 -0.66
C THR A 128 11.81 -11.49 0.85
N GLY A 129 10.98 -12.39 1.38
CA GLY A 129 10.58 -12.36 2.79
C GLY A 129 9.59 -11.24 3.12
N ILE A 130 9.12 -10.44 2.15
CA ILE A 130 8.05 -9.47 2.37
C ILE A 130 6.77 -10.26 2.70
N PRO A 131 6.19 -10.10 3.89
CA PRO A 131 5.01 -10.87 4.28
C PRO A 131 3.77 -10.47 3.47
N LEU A 132 3.01 -11.49 3.07
CA LEU A 132 1.66 -11.37 2.54
C LEU A 132 0.64 -11.52 3.69
N LEU A 133 -0.22 -10.53 3.88
CA LEU A 133 -1.38 -10.55 4.77
C LEU A 133 -2.65 -10.76 3.95
N PRO A 134 -3.04 -12.02 3.69
CA PRO A 134 -4.15 -12.30 2.80
C PRO A 134 -5.49 -11.91 3.39
N TRP A 135 -6.44 -11.58 2.52
CA TRP A 135 -7.84 -11.29 2.85
C TRP A 135 -8.79 -11.91 1.84
#